data_AF-A0A2J8KPP7-F1
#
_entry.id   AF-A0A2J8KPP7-F1
#
_cell.length_a   1.000
_cell.length_b   1.000
_cell.length_c   1.000
_cell.angle_alpha   90.00
_cell.angle_beta   90.00
_cell.angle_gamma   90.00
#
_symmetry.space_group_name_H-M   'P 1'
#
loop_
_entity.id
_entity.type
_entity.pdbx_description
1 polymer ?
#
loop_
_entity_poly.entity_id
_entity_poly.type
_entity_poly.pdbx_seq_one_letter_code
_entity_poly.pdbx_strand_id
1 'polypeptide(L)'
;MMAECLEKFTVSLNHKLDSHAELLDATQHTLQQQIQTLVKEGLRGFREARRDFWRGAESLEAALTHNAEVPRRRAQEAEEAGAALRTARAGYRGRALDYALQINVIEDKRKFDIMEFVLRLVEAQATHFQQGHEELSRLSQYRKELGA
;
A
#
# COMPACT_ATOMS: atom_id res chain seq x y z
N MET A 1 12.06 23.28 47.83
CA MET A 1 10.68 22.79 48.14
C MET A 1 9.73 23.00 46.96
N MET A 2 9.09 24.17 46.78
CA MET A 2 8.13 24.36 45.68
C MET A 2 8.79 24.40 44.28
N ALA A 3 9.93 25.07 44.15
CA ALA A 3 10.67 25.15 42.87
C ALA A 3 11.16 23.77 42.39
N GLU A 4 11.81 22.98 43.26
CA GLU A 4 12.27 21.62 42.95
C GLU A 4 11.12 20.67 42.59
N CYS A 5 9.95 20.89 43.19
CA CYS A 5 8.74 20.13 42.89
C CYS A 5 8.22 20.43 41.49
N LEU A 6 8.10 21.72 41.14
CA LEU A 6 7.72 22.15 39.80
C LEU A 6 8.73 21.70 38.74
N GLU A 7 10.02 21.71 39.06
CA GLU A 7 11.08 21.23 38.18
C GLU A 7 10.92 19.73 37.86
N LYS A 8 10.73 18.88 38.89
CA LYS A 8 10.51 17.43 38.68
C LYS A 8 9.26 17.13 37.85
N PHE A 9 8.15 17.83 38.09
CA PHE A 9 6.96 17.67 37.26
C PHE A 9 7.16 18.16 35.83
N THR A 10 7.87 19.28 35.64
CA THR A 10 8.19 19.81 34.31
C THR A 10 9.04 18.83 33.51
N VAL A 11 10.07 18.26 34.12
CA VAL A 11 10.91 17.22 33.48
C VAL A 11 10.08 16.01 33.08
N SER A 12 9.19 15.52 33.96
CA SER A 12 8.33 14.39 33.62
C SER A 12 7.34 14.70 32.50
N LEU A 13 6.79 15.92 32.45
CA LEU A 13 5.89 16.34 31.37
C LEU A 13 6.64 16.47 30.04
N ASN A 14 7.88 16.95 30.06
CA ASN A 14 8.71 17.02 28.85
C ASN A 14 8.99 15.62 28.30
N HIS A 15 9.40 14.65 29.14
CA HIS A 15 9.59 13.27 28.68
C HIS A 15 8.31 12.65 28.08
N LYS A 16 7.13 12.99 28.63
CA LYS A 16 5.85 12.59 28.03
C LYS A 16 5.63 13.17 26.65
N LEU A 17 5.93 14.45 26.46
CA LEU A 17 5.84 15.12 25.17
C LEU A 17 6.80 14.47 24.16
N ASP A 18 8.03 14.18 24.58
CA ASP A 18 9.03 13.51 23.76
C ASP A 18 8.57 12.11 23.34
N SER A 19 8.08 11.29 24.27
CA SER A 19 7.55 9.96 23.96
C SER A 19 6.33 10.00 23.02
N HIS A 20 5.48 11.03 23.13
CA HIS A 20 4.39 11.23 22.17
C HIS A 20 4.89 11.63 20.78
N ALA A 21 5.93 12.45 20.69
CA ALA A 21 6.56 12.81 19.43
C ALA A 21 7.19 11.59 18.76
N GLU A 22 7.91 10.74 19.51
CA GLU A 22 8.48 9.49 19.00
C GLU A 22 7.41 8.54 18.45
N LEU A 23 6.29 8.38 19.16
CA LEU A 23 5.17 7.56 18.70
C LEU A 23 4.56 8.11 17.40
N LEU A 24 4.41 9.43 17.30
CA LEU A 24 3.91 10.09 16.09
C LEU A 24 4.85 9.85 14.92
N ASP A 25 6.15 10.04 15.11
CA ASP A 25 7.17 9.82 14.09
C ASP A 25 7.21 8.36 13.65
N ALA A 26 7.18 7.40 14.58
CA ALA A 26 7.12 5.97 14.27
C ALA A 26 5.86 5.61 13.46
N THR A 27 4.71 6.18 13.82
CA THR A 27 3.44 5.99 13.11
C THR A 27 3.51 6.55 11.70
N GLN A 28 3.99 7.78 11.55
CA GLN A 28 4.10 8.47 10.28
C GLN A 28 5.09 7.76 9.33
N HIS A 29 6.24 7.34 9.86
CA HIS A 29 7.23 6.58 9.10
C HIS A 29 6.67 5.24 8.62
N THR A 30 5.95 4.51 9.48
CA THR A 30 5.31 3.24 9.12
C THR A 30 4.24 3.43 8.04
N LEU A 31 3.44 4.50 8.13
CA LEU A 31 2.44 4.85 7.11
C LEU A 31 3.10 5.11 5.75
N GLN A 32 4.20 5.86 5.74
CA GLN A 32 4.95 6.15 4.52
C GLN A 32 5.55 4.87 3.92
N GLN A 33 6.23 4.06 4.74
CA GLN A 33 6.91 2.87 4.24
C GLN A 33 5.98 1.78 3.72
N GLN A 34 4.86 1.54 4.40
CA GLN A 34 3.96 0.43 4.04
C GLN A 34 2.86 0.90 3.08
N ILE A 35 2.01 1.82 3.54
CA ILE A 35 0.79 2.19 2.80
C ILE A 35 1.11 3.05 1.58
N GLN A 36 1.99 4.04 1.69
CA GLN A 36 2.30 4.88 0.53
C GLN A 36 3.08 4.11 -0.55
N THR A 37 3.99 3.23 -0.15
CA THR A 37 4.71 2.35 -1.08
C THR A 37 3.76 1.40 -1.80
N LEU A 38 2.84 0.75 -1.08
CA LEU A 38 1.79 -0.09 -1.70
C LEU A 38 0.99 0.71 -2.75
N VAL A 39 0.56 1.93 -2.42
CA VAL A 39 -0.25 2.76 -3.32
C VAL A 39 0.55 3.26 -4.53
N LYS A 40 1.81 3.68 -4.33
CA LYS A 40 2.64 4.28 -5.40
C LYS A 40 3.26 3.21 -6.29
N GLU A 41 3.87 2.20 -5.69
CA GLU A 41 4.67 1.19 -6.40
C GLU A 41 3.85 -0.06 -6.67
N GLY A 42 3.12 -0.55 -5.65
CA GLY A 42 2.32 -1.77 -5.76
C GLY A 42 1.22 -1.68 -6.81
N LEU A 43 0.61 -0.50 -7.00
CA LEU A 43 -0.45 -0.30 -8.00
C LEU A 43 0.05 0.02 -9.41
N ARG A 44 1.34 0.34 -9.60
CA ARG A 44 1.85 0.79 -10.90
C ARG A 44 1.73 -0.30 -11.96
N GLY A 45 2.26 -1.49 -11.69
CA GLY A 45 2.22 -2.62 -12.62
C GLY A 45 0.81 -3.03 -13.00
N PHE A 46 -0.11 -3.04 -12.03
CA PHE A 46 -1.53 -3.28 -12.28
C PHE A 46 -2.18 -2.23 -13.17
N ARG A 47 -1.93 -0.94 -12.94
CA ARG A 47 -2.51 0.13 -13.77
C ARG A 47 -2.01 0.03 -15.21
N GLU A 48 -0.73 -0.31 -15.39
CA GLU A 48 -0.13 -0.53 -16.71
C GLU A 48 -0.76 -1.76 -17.40
N ALA A 49 -0.80 -2.92 -16.72
CA ALA A 49 -1.40 -4.13 -17.26
C ALA A 49 -2.90 -3.97 -17.58
N ARG A 50 -3.65 -3.26 -16.72
CA ARG A 50 -5.06 -2.94 -16.95
C ARG A 50 -5.25 -2.10 -18.22
N ARG A 51 -4.42 -1.08 -18.40
CA ARG A 51 -4.46 -0.22 -19.60
C ARG A 51 -4.16 -1.03 -20.85
N ASP A 52 -3.15 -1.88 -20.81
CA ASP A 52 -2.74 -2.68 -21.96
C ASP A 52 -3.75 -3.79 -22.28
N PHE A 53 -4.40 -4.37 -21.26
CA PHE A 53 -5.55 -5.26 -21.43
C PHE A 53 -6.67 -4.61 -22.26
N TRP A 54 -7.11 -3.41 -21.88
CA TRP A 54 -8.19 -2.71 -22.59
C TRP A 54 -7.80 -2.32 -24.02
N ARG A 55 -6.59 -1.79 -24.23
CA ARG A 55 -6.08 -1.54 -25.59
C ARG A 55 -6.02 -2.81 -26.44
N GLY A 56 -5.64 -3.93 -25.83
CA GLY A 56 -5.62 -5.23 -26.48
C GLY A 56 -7.01 -5.71 -26.87
N ALA A 57 -8.02 -5.45 -26.02
CA ALA A 57 -9.42 -5.77 -26.30
C ALA A 57 -9.95 -4.95 -27.48
N GLU A 58 -9.72 -3.63 -27.49
CA GLU A 58 -10.10 -2.74 -28.60
C GLU A 58 -9.44 -3.18 -29.92
N SER A 59 -8.15 -3.53 -29.88
CA SER A 59 -7.43 -4.02 -31.07
C SER A 59 -8.00 -5.34 -31.59
N LEU A 60 -8.42 -6.24 -30.69
CA LEU A 60 -9.05 -7.51 -31.05
C LEU A 60 -10.43 -7.29 -31.66
N GLU A 61 -11.22 -6.38 -31.08
CA GLU A 61 -12.54 -6.02 -31.59
C GLU A 61 -12.44 -5.42 -33.00
N ALA A 62 -11.53 -4.49 -33.23
CA ALA A 62 -11.28 -3.93 -34.56
C ALA A 62 -10.90 -5.01 -35.60
N ALA A 63 -10.04 -5.96 -35.22
CA ALA A 63 -9.64 -7.07 -36.10
C ALA A 63 -10.80 -8.05 -36.37
N LEU A 64 -11.69 -8.27 -35.41
CA LEU A 64 -12.89 -9.08 -35.58
C LEU A 64 -13.86 -8.43 -36.57
N THR A 65 -14.15 -7.14 -36.38
CA THR A 65 -15.03 -6.37 -37.28
C THR A 65 -14.48 -6.36 -38.70
N HIS A 66 -13.18 -6.05 -38.87
CA HIS A 66 -12.56 -6.06 -40.19
C HIS A 66 -12.63 -7.45 -40.85
N ASN A 67 -12.32 -8.53 -40.12
CA ASN A 67 -12.40 -9.88 -40.67
C ASN A 67 -13.83 -10.27 -41.08
N ALA A 68 -14.85 -9.79 -40.38
CA ALA A 68 -16.25 -10.03 -40.71
C ALA A 68 -16.72 -9.27 -41.96
N GLU A 69 -16.18 -8.07 -42.20
CA GLU A 69 -16.54 -7.21 -43.34
C GLU A 69 -15.89 -7.66 -44.67
N VAL A 70 -14.73 -8.33 -44.61
CA VAL A 70 -14.00 -8.74 -45.83
C VAL A 70 -14.78 -9.83 -46.60
N PRO A 71 -15.13 -9.59 -47.88
CA PRO A 71 -15.85 -10.57 -48.68
C PRO A 71 -15.03 -11.83 -48.95
N ARG A 72 -15.58 -13.02 -48.65
CA ARG A 72 -14.90 -14.32 -48.88
C ARG A 72 -14.43 -14.59 -50.30
N ARG A 73 -15.05 -13.94 -51.30
CA ARG A 73 -14.64 -14.01 -52.72
C ARG A 73 -13.26 -13.40 -53.00
N ARG A 74 -12.77 -12.53 -52.11
CA ARG A 74 -11.43 -11.92 -52.19
C ARG A 74 -10.47 -12.74 -51.33
N ALA A 75 -10.02 -13.87 -51.86
CA ALA A 75 -9.27 -14.88 -51.10
C ALA A 75 -8.05 -14.30 -50.36
N GLN A 76 -7.27 -13.44 -51.02
CA GLN A 76 -6.07 -12.84 -50.41
C GLN A 76 -6.41 -11.85 -49.29
N GLU A 77 -7.34 -10.91 -49.52
CA GLU A 77 -7.79 -9.98 -48.47
C GLU A 77 -8.38 -10.74 -47.26
N ALA A 78 -9.13 -11.82 -47.52
CA ALA A 78 -9.69 -12.66 -46.46
C ALA A 78 -8.61 -13.39 -45.65
N GLU A 79 -7.54 -13.84 -46.31
CA GLU A 79 -6.40 -14.47 -45.66
C GLU A 79 -5.62 -13.46 -44.78
N GLU A 80 -5.35 -12.26 -45.31
CA GLU A 80 -4.67 -11.18 -44.59
C GLU A 80 -5.46 -10.74 -43.35
N ALA A 81 -6.77 -10.51 -43.49
CA ALA A 81 -7.64 -10.18 -42.37
C ALA A 81 -7.69 -11.32 -41.33
N GLY A 82 -7.67 -12.58 -41.78
CA GLY A 82 -7.62 -13.75 -40.90
C GLY A 82 -6.30 -13.84 -40.14
N ALA A 83 -5.18 -13.53 -40.79
CA ALA A 83 -3.86 -13.49 -40.16
C ALA A 83 -3.79 -12.36 -39.10
N ALA A 84 -4.26 -11.17 -39.44
CA ALA A 84 -4.34 -10.04 -38.52
C ALA A 84 -5.19 -10.38 -37.27
N LEU A 85 -6.35 -11.03 -37.47
CA LEU A 85 -7.20 -11.47 -36.36
C LEU A 85 -6.50 -12.50 -35.45
N ARG A 86 -5.79 -13.48 -36.02
CA ARG A 86 -5.02 -14.47 -35.23
C ARG A 86 -3.96 -13.78 -34.38
N THR A 87 -3.24 -12.82 -34.95
CA THR A 87 -2.22 -12.02 -34.24
C THR A 87 -2.84 -11.18 -33.13
N ALA A 88 -3.93 -10.46 -33.39
CA ALA A 88 -4.63 -9.66 -32.39
C ALA A 88 -5.14 -10.53 -31.23
N ARG A 89 -5.70 -11.72 -31.54
CA ARG A 89 -6.17 -12.68 -30.54
C ARG A 89 -5.04 -13.21 -29.66
N ALA A 90 -3.90 -13.57 -30.26
CA ALA A 90 -2.73 -14.03 -29.50
C ALA A 90 -2.19 -12.91 -28.59
N GLY A 91 -2.05 -11.68 -29.11
CA GLY A 91 -1.60 -10.54 -28.33
C GLY A 91 -2.55 -10.18 -27.18
N TYR A 92 -3.87 -10.23 -27.39
CA TYR A 92 -4.84 -9.99 -26.34
C TYR A 92 -4.77 -11.05 -25.22
N ARG A 93 -4.62 -12.33 -25.57
CA ARG A 93 -4.49 -13.41 -24.58
C ARG A 93 -3.31 -13.20 -23.64
N GLY A 94 -2.15 -12.78 -24.16
CA GLY A 94 -0.99 -12.44 -23.33
C GLY A 94 -1.31 -11.33 -22.33
N ARG A 95 -1.87 -10.21 -22.82
CA ARG A 95 -2.23 -9.07 -21.96
C ARG A 95 -3.32 -9.39 -20.92
N ALA A 96 -4.25 -10.29 -21.25
CA ALA A 96 -5.26 -10.78 -20.32
C ALA A 96 -4.65 -11.61 -19.19
N LEU A 97 -3.69 -12.48 -19.50
CA LEU A 97 -2.94 -13.24 -18.50
C LEU A 97 -2.10 -12.31 -17.62
N ASP A 98 -1.41 -11.32 -18.21
CA ASP A 98 -0.63 -10.34 -17.45
C ASP A 98 -1.52 -9.53 -16.50
N TYR A 99 -2.70 -9.11 -16.96
CA TYR A 99 -3.64 -8.38 -16.11
C TYR A 99 -4.17 -9.25 -14.95
N ALA A 100 -4.55 -10.51 -15.22
CA ALA A 100 -4.97 -11.45 -14.19
C ALA A 100 -3.86 -11.72 -13.17
N LEU A 101 -2.60 -11.87 -13.63
CA LEU A 101 -1.45 -12.02 -12.76
C LEU A 101 -1.27 -10.79 -11.86
N GLN A 102 -1.35 -9.58 -12.41
CA GLN A 102 -1.21 -8.36 -11.62
C GLN A 102 -2.33 -8.17 -10.59
N ILE A 103 -3.55 -8.66 -10.87
CA ILE A 103 -4.63 -8.72 -9.87
C ILE A 103 -4.19 -9.58 -8.68
N ASN A 104 -3.75 -10.82 -8.94
CA ASN A 104 -3.32 -11.74 -7.89
C ASN A 104 -2.16 -11.15 -7.06
N VAL A 105 -1.18 -10.54 -7.73
CA VAL A 105 -0.04 -9.89 -7.06
C VAL A 105 -0.50 -8.79 -6.10
N ILE A 106 -1.49 -7.98 -6.47
CA ILE A 106 -2.02 -6.93 -5.59
C ILE A 106 -2.82 -7.52 -4.44
N GLU A 107 -3.66 -8.51 -4.69
CA GLU A 107 -4.48 -9.13 -3.65
C GLU A 107 -3.60 -9.72 -2.55
N ASP A 108 -2.53 -10.41 -2.94
CA ASP A 108 -1.56 -10.96 -2.00
C ASP A 108 -0.80 -9.85 -1.26
N LYS A 109 -0.17 -8.91 -1.99
CA LYS A 109 0.64 -7.85 -1.39
C LYS A 109 -0.15 -6.96 -0.43
N ARG A 110 -1.37 -6.56 -0.81
CA ARG A 110 -2.22 -5.68 0.00
C ARG A 110 -2.47 -6.27 1.39
N LYS A 111 -2.68 -7.59 1.48
CA LYS A 111 -2.93 -8.26 2.77
C LYS A 111 -1.71 -8.15 3.68
N PHE A 112 -0.53 -8.47 3.15
CA PHE A 112 0.72 -8.41 3.92
C PHE A 112 1.07 -6.99 4.35
N ASP A 113 1.04 -6.01 3.44
CA ASP A 113 1.44 -4.63 3.75
C ASP A 113 0.51 -3.97 4.79
N ILE A 114 -0.79 -4.27 4.76
CA ILE A 114 -1.74 -3.79 5.77
C ILE A 114 -1.47 -4.45 7.13
N MET A 115 -1.23 -5.77 7.15
CA MET A 115 -0.93 -6.47 8.39
C MET A 115 0.40 -5.99 9.01
N GLU A 116 1.43 -5.80 8.20
CA GLU A 116 2.73 -5.25 8.60
C GLU A 116 2.57 -3.84 9.20
N PHE A 117 1.76 -2.98 8.57
CA PHE A 117 1.46 -1.65 9.10
C PHE A 117 0.78 -1.71 10.47
N VAL A 118 -0.25 -2.55 10.63
CA VAL A 118 -0.98 -2.70 11.90
C VAL A 118 -0.08 -3.27 12.99
N LEU A 119 0.74 -4.28 12.67
CA LEU A 119 1.68 -4.89 13.61
C LEU A 119 2.65 -3.84 14.18
N ARG A 120 3.32 -3.09 13.30
CA ARG A 120 4.26 -2.04 13.71
C ARG A 120 3.60 -0.93 14.51
N LEU A 121 2.36 -0.59 14.19
CA LEU A 121 1.59 0.38 14.98
C LEU A 121 1.32 -0.14 16.40
N VAL A 122 0.95 -1.41 16.54
CA VAL A 122 0.74 -2.04 17.84
C VAL A 122 2.04 -2.09 18.64
N GLU A 123 3.16 -2.42 18.01
CA GLU A 123 4.48 -2.45 18.65
C GLU A 123 4.93 -1.06 19.14
N ALA A 124 4.73 -0.03 18.31
CA ALA A 124 5.02 1.36 18.69
C ALA A 124 4.16 1.81 19.88
N GLN A 125 2.86 1.48 19.86
CA GLN A 125 1.94 1.77 20.97
C GLN A 125 2.34 1.02 22.24
N ALA A 126 2.68 -0.28 22.14
CA ALA A 126 3.12 -1.08 23.27
C ALA A 126 4.38 -0.48 23.92
N THR A 127 5.34 -0.06 23.11
CA THR A 127 6.57 0.61 23.57
C THR A 127 6.24 1.92 24.28
N HIS A 128 5.41 2.76 23.68
CA HIS A 128 4.96 4.02 24.28
C HIS A 128 4.26 3.82 25.64
N PHE A 129 3.36 2.83 25.73
CA PHE A 129 2.69 2.51 26.99
C PHE A 129 3.65 1.97 28.05
N GLN A 130 4.59 1.11 27.67
CA GLN A 130 5.57 0.57 28.60
C GLN A 130 6.47 1.67 29.18
N GLN A 131 7.11 2.46 28.31
CA GLN A 131 7.91 3.62 28.73
C GLN A 131 7.09 4.55 29.61
N GLY A 132 5.86 4.84 29.18
CA GLY A 132 4.98 5.73 29.90
C GLY A 132 4.56 5.22 31.28
N HIS A 133 4.43 3.90 31.46
CA HIS A 133 4.16 3.28 32.75
C HIS A 133 5.38 3.35 33.68
N GLU A 134 6.56 3.07 33.17
CA GLU A 134 7.82 3.12 33.93
C GLU A 134 8.07 4.54 34.49
N GLU A 135 7.89 5.57 33.67
CA GLU A 135 8.04 6.97 34.07
C GLU A 135 7.06 7.39 35.17
N LEU A 136 5.76 7.10 34.98
CA LEU A 136 4.73 7.47 35.95
C LEU A 136 4.88 6.69 37.25
N SER A 137 5.39 5.46 37.20
CA SER A 137 5.69 4.66 38.37
C SER A 137 6.82 5.29 39.19
N ARG A 138 7.90 5.77 38.55
CA ARG A 138 8.96 6.52 39.24
C ARG A 138 8.43 7.80 39.90
N LEU A 139 7.58 8.54 39.19
CA LEU A 139 6.95 9.75 39.73
C LEU A 139 6.00 9.45 40.89
N SER A 140 5.36 8.28 40.90
CA SER A 140 4.41 7.89 41.95
C SER A 140 5.04 7.86 43.35
N GLN A 141 6.30 7.45 43.44
CA GLN A 141 7.06 7.45 44.70
C GLN A 141 7.28 8.88 45.20
N TYR A 142 7.72 9.78 44.32
CA TYR A 142 7.90 11.19 44.64
C TYR A 142 6.60 11.89 45.06
N ARG A 143 5.45 11.56 44.43
CA ARG A 143 4.14 12.09 44.87
C ARG A 143 3.74 11.64 46.26
N LYS A 144 4.08 10.41 46.66
CA LYS A 144 3.79 9.91 48.02
C LYS A 144 4.60 10.68 49.05
N GLU A 145 5.87 10.97 48.75
CA GLU A 145 6.76 11.78 49.61
C GLU A 145 6.28 13.23 49.74
N LEU A 146 5.69 13.80 48.70
CA LEU A 146 5.13 15.17 48.73
C LEU A 146 3.84 15.31 49.55
N GLY A 147 3.08 14.22 49.72
CA GLY A 147 1.80 14.21 50.44
C GLY A 147 1.90 13.75 51.89
N ALA A 148 3.09 13.36 52.35
CA ALA A 148 3.41 13.02 53.72
C ALA A 148 3.92 14.25 54.49
#